data_AF-A0A927QH90-F1
#
_entry.id   AF-A0A927QH90-F1
#
_cell.length_a   1.000
_cell.length_b   1.000
_cell.length_c   1.000
_cell.angle_alpha   90.00
_cell.angle_beta   90.00
_cell.angle_gamma   90.00
#
_symmetry.space_group_name_H-M   'P 1'
#
loop_
_entity.id
_entity.type
_entity.pdbx_description
1 polymer ?
#
loop_
_entity_poly.entity_id
_entity_poly.type
_entity_poly.pdbx_seq_one_letter_code
_entity_poly.pdbx_strand_id
1 'polypeptide(L)'
;MRYLLATALTASALMGTTPASAQQAQKIYYSGAFNCGQTDYTTNWNIRKDQSGDIAVTVYYQQRGSSHVNWLDLTERKTSNGMQLHDANGNPRLDVAADGDTIRAIWMKGAPQSNCSTFAVSRSDSPRDRFDQLFALLDTSKPDEEVAAKVADATRFPPIVYALPELDQTAYSQRYSTSISEFWTRYRTTLSDELTAMPISADAERKALSERVDAALSSTLRSSADNNGFRDMVTMLQKTADRLADSGASPAIVLGNSDAGLMCQRFTNLNFAYDYFEFDKLQLATAVPFDYWTRDMAEKFLEDAPGCKAIHKDYSQRLASQWAEIQKSQQFIETLRAEQARLRALPATVETLVDTKNLQPDPEKVRLGYGQSNLSDRFFGTPLDARRQEILSIAMKDIDDQVASFTLDKPEAAKQIGDLCDQLGYLRNLGEEQRTTVREKCEAVRTTLDEKQTTAALEKVTAAFASVEPGTEQAKVARELCSDLPSKLSGNAFSAVHSACQIETTKLAKKEDELRCTNALAASGASEDFLETTVAVAETSGTSKAPLKDLVCKGAVREINVSFSSSGMLMWKTQAMTVRFPNDEEPWQFVLNEDENDANWVLAVEDKSTIERLEKQRMRIEIVSACFMGSPACRP
;
A
#
# COMPACT_ATOMS: atom_id res chain seq x y z
N MET A 1 31.02 -6.68 -71.32
CA MET A 1 31.56 -6.13 -70.06
C MET A 1 30.94 -6.92 -68.92
N ARG A 2 31.72 -7.61 -68.07
CA ARG A 2 31.17 -8.28 -66.88
C ARG A 2 31.31 -7.31 -65.71
N TYR A 3 30.20 -6.78 -65.25
CA TYR A 3 30.07 -5.97 -64.04
C TYR A 3 30.36 -6.85 -62.81
N LEU A 4 31.12 -6.34 -61.84
CA LEU A 4 31.70 -7.13 -60.75
C LEU A 4 30.63 -7.42 -59.69
N LEU A 5 29.74 -6.46 -59.46
CA LEU A 5 28.55 -6.62 -58.64
C LEU A 5 27.40 -7.38 -59.38
N ALA A 6 27.45 -7.51 -60.71
CA ALA A 6 26.44 -8.30 -61.45
C ALA A 6 26.63 -9.80 -61.21
N THR A 7 27.86 -10.25 -61.01
CA THR A 7 28.17 -11.65 -60.63
C THR A 7 27.60 -12.01 -59.26
N ALA A 8 27.60 -11.07 -58.30
CA ALA A 8 26.96 -11.22 -56.99
C ALA A 8 25.41 -11.30 -57.10
N LEU A 9 24.81 -10.54 -58.03
CA LEU A 9 23.38 -10.62 -58.33
C LEU A 9 22.95 -11.95 -58.96
N THR A 10 23.81 -12.57 -59.79
CA THR A 10 23.48 -13.84 -60.48
C THR A 10 23.65 -15.10 -59.63
N ALA A 11 24.44 -15.07 -58.55
CA ALA A 11 24.65 -16.24 -57.69
C ALA A 11 23.37 -16.68 -56.93
N SER A 12 22.36 -15.81 -56.84
CA SER A 12 21.10 -16.07 -56.11
C SER A 12 20.01 -16.72 -56.97
N ALA A 13 20.24 -16.90 -58.27
CA ALA A 13 19.24 -17.39 -59.22
C ALA A 13 19.21 -18.93 -59.37
N LEU A 14 19.97 -19.68 -58.57
CA LEU A 14 20.08 -21.14 -58.68
C LEU A 14 19.17 -21.95 -57.74
N MET A 15 18.20 -21.34 -57.06
CA MET A 15 17.16 -22.06 -56.33
C MET A 15 15.76 -21.55 -56.69
N GLY A 16 15.00 -22.37 -57.44
CA GLY A 16 13.54 -22.28 -57.57
C GLY A 16 13.02 -21.52 -58.79
N THR A 17 12.52 -22.25 -59.79
CA THR A 17 11.76 -21.71 -60.93
C THR A 17 10.29 -21.46 -60.58
N THR A 18 9.83 -20.21 -60.67
CA THR A 18 8.42 -19.85 -60.89
C THR A 18 8.30 -18.68 -61.88
N PRO A 19 7.22 -18.61 -62.69
CA PRO A 19 7.19 -17.76 -63.87
C PRO A 19 6.77 -16.31 -63.58
N ALA A 20 7.45 -15.40 -64.30
CA ALA A 20 7.02 -14.09 -64.77
C ALA A 20 5.90 -13.34 -64.01
N SER A 21 6.28 -12.67 -62.92
CA SER A 21 5.83 -11.30 -62.65
C SER A 21 7.00 -10.36 -62.92
N ALA A 22 6.72 -9.12 -63.33
CA ALA A 22 7.69 -8.06 -63.65
C ALA A 22 9.00 -8.18 -62.86
N GLN A 23 10.13 -8.10 -63.56
CA GLN A 23 11.49 -8.05 -63.01
C GLN A 23 11.58 -6.97 -61.93
N GLN A 24 11.21 -7.32 -60.71
CA GLN A 24 11.55 -6.59 -59.51
C GLN A 24 13.07 -6.77 -59.44
N ALA A 25 13.81 -5.76 -59.86
CA ALA A 25 15.27 -5.78 -59.83
C ALA A 25 15.69 -6.23 -58.43
N GLN A 26 16.20 -7.46 -58.33
CA GLN A 26 16.50 -8.09 -57.05
C GLN A 26 17.48 -7.19 -56.29
N LYS A 27 16.99 -6.55 -55.23
CA LYS A 27 17.78 -5.65 -54.40
C LYS A 27 18.60 -6.51 -53.46
N ILE A 28 19.92 -6.35 -53.47
CA ILE A 28 20.83 -7.04 -52.57
C ILE A 28 21.40 -6.03 -51.59
N TYR A 29 21.53 -6.47 -50.34
CA TYR A 29 21.96 -5.63 -49.23
C TYR A 29 23.34 -6.06 -48.76
N TYR A 30 24.15 -5.04 -48.47
CA TYR A 30 25.43 -5.22 -47.77
C TYR A 30 25.49 -4.25 -46.60
N SER A 31 26.26 -4.61 -45.58
CA SER A 31 26.50 -3.73 -44.44
C SER A 31 27.90 -3.91 -43.90
N GLY A 32 28.39 -2.87 -43.23
CA GLY A 32 29.68 -2.89 -42.56
C GLY A 32 29.92 -1.61 -41.76
N ALA A 33 31.18 -1.43 -41.38
CA ALA A 33 31.64 -0.24 -40.69
C ALA A 33 33.01 0.16 -41.22
N PHE A 34 33.35 1.44 -41.10
CA PHE A 34 34.65 1.97 -41.49
C PHE A 34 35.08 3.11 -40.59
N ASN A 35 36.36 3.48 -40.67
CA ASN A 35 36.93 4.58 -39.90
C ASN A 35 37.47 5.67 -40.83
N CYS A 36 37.28 6.92 -40.44
CA CYS A 36 38.00 8.05 -41.03
C CYS A 36 38.73 8.80 -39.93
N GLY A 37 40.05 8.63 -39.85
CA GLY A 37 40.85 9.10 -38.73
C GLY A 37 40.47 8.44 -37.41
N GLN A 38 39.75 9.16 -36.55
CA GLN A 38 39.26 8.72 -35.23
C GLN A 38 37.73 8.57 -35.20
N THR A 39 37.06 8.71 -36.35
CA THR A 39 35.61 8.71 -36.45
C THR A 39 35.10 7.40 -37.04
N ASP A 40 34.32 6.68 -36.23
CA ASP A 40 33.61 5.45 -36.62
C ASP A 40 32.36 5.78 -37.45
N TYR A 41 32.16 5.07 -38.55
CA TYR A 41 30.96 5.11 -39.36
C TYR A 41 30.35 3.71 -39.52
N THR A 42 29.02 3.62 -39.49
CA THR A 42 28.26 2.46 -39.97
C THR A 42 27.82 2.71 -41.42
N THR A 43 27.66 1.65 -42.21
CA THR A 43 27.21 1.76 -43.61
C THR A 43 26.29 0.63 -44.04
N ASN A 44 25.28 0.99 -44.83
CA ASN A 44 24.35 0.07 -45.50
C ASN A 44 24.38 0.36 -47.00
N TRP A 45 24.48 -0.68 -47.82
CA TRP A 45 24.57 -0.57 -49.27
C TRP A 45 23.39 -1.30 -49.88
N ASN A 46 22.70 -0.61 -50.76
CA ASN A 46 21.55 -1.08 -51.50
C ASN A 46 21.94 -1.23 -52.97
N ILE A 47 22.16 -2.46 -53.42
CA ILE A 47 22.61 -2.75 -54.79
C ILE A 47 21.43 -3.26 -55.61
N ARG A 48 21.16 -2.63 -56.75
CA ARG A 48 20.10 -3.03 -57.70
C ARG A 48 20.56 -2.87 -59.14
N LYS A 49 19.89 -3.56 -60.06
CA LYS A 49 19.95 -3.19 -61.48
C LYS A 49 18.94 -2.09 -61.75
N ASP A 50 19.36 -1.03 -62.44
CA ASP A 50 18.45 0.00 -62.91
C ASP A 50 17.70 -0.44 -64.18
N GLN A 51 16.83 0.45 -64.69
CA GLN A 51 16.01 0.17 -65.88
C GLN A 51 16.85 0.00 -67.16
N SER A 52 18.06 0.56 -67.20
CA SER A 52 19.05 0.37 -68.28
C SER A 52 19.85 -0.93 -68.16
N GLY A 53 19.72 -1.65 -67.04
CA GLY A 53 20.48 -2.86 -66.75
C GLY A 53 21.86 -2.60 -66.13
N ASP A 54 22.20 -1.33 -65.84
CA ASP A 54 23.39 -0.93 -65.13
C ASP A 54 23.22 -1.14 -63.62
N ILE A 55 24.34 -1.21 -62.90
CA ILE A 55 24.32 -1.43 -61.45
C ILE A 55 24.25 -0.09 -60.75
N ALA A 56 23.14 0.15 -60.07
CA ALA A 56 22.94 1.27 -59.16
C ALA A 56 23.19 0.81 -57.71
N VAL A 57 23.96 1.61 -56.97
CA VAL A 57 24.34 1.37 -55.58
C VAL A 57 23.99 2.62 -54.77
N THR A 58 23.06 2.50 -53.82
CA THR A 58 22.87 3.55 -52.82
C THR A 58 23.67 3.20 -51.58
N VAL A 59 24.64 4.05 -51.22
CA VAL A 59 25.50 3.90 -50.04
C VAL A 59 25.01 4.85 -48.96
N TYR A 60 24.45 4.30 -47.89
CA TYR A 60 24.11 5.03 -46.68
C TYR A 60 25.27 4.94 -45.70
N TYR A 61 25.58 6.03 -45.02
CA TYR A 61 26.54 6.03 -43.94
C TYR A 61 26.17 7.02 -42.84
N GLN A 62 26.50 6.64 -41.61
CA GLN A 62 26.15 7.40 -40.42
C GLN A 62 27.33 7.39 -39.47
N GLN A 63 27.73 8.58 -39.01
CA GLN A 63 28.72 8.70 -37.96
C GLN A 63 28.13 8.13 -36.67
N ARG A 64 28.94 7.38 -35.93
CA ARG A 64 28.56 6.83 -34.63
C ARG A 64 28.08 7.94 -33.68
N GLY A 65 26.91 7.73 -33.06
CA GLY A 65 26.29 8.68 -32.13
C GLY A 65 25.60 9.88 -32.79
N SER A 66 25.71 10.04 -34.12
CA SER A 66 24.97 11.07 -34.85
C SER A 66 23.57 10.59 -35.19
N SER A 67 22.56 11.45 -35.09
CA SER A 67 21.22 11.19 -35.65
C SER A 67 21.14 11.47 -37.16
N HIS A 68 22.18 12.07 -37.73
CA HIS A 68 22.23 12.45 -39.14
C HIS A 68 22.80 11.33 -40.00
N VAL A 69 22.04 10.95 -41.03
CA VAL A 69 22.42 9.95 -42.02
C VAL A 69 22.68 10.64 -43.34
N ASN A 70 23.79 10.28 -43.98
CA ASN A 70 24.11 10.70 -45.33
C ASN A 70 23.96 9.51 -46.29
N TRP A 71 23.68 9.81 -47.56
CA TRP A 71 23.70 8.78 -48.60
C TRP A 71 24.19 9.31 -49.94
N LEU A 72 24.67 8.39 -50.76
CA LEU A 72 25.09 8.65 -52.13
C LEU A 72 24.45 7.62 -53.05
N ASP A 73 23.87 8.09 -54.15
CA ASP A 73 23.46 7.24 -55.26
C ASP A 73 24.59 7.16 -56.28
N LEU A 74 25.07 5.95 -56.51
CA LEU A 74 26.26 5.67 -57.31
C LEU A 74 25.97 4.64 -58.40
N THR A 75 26.76 4.67 -59.47
CA THR A 75 26.72 3.68 -60.56
C THR A 75 28.08 2.99 -60.73
N GLU A 76 28.08 1.68 -60.92
CA GLU A 76 29.32 0.92 -61.15
C GLU A 76 29.89 1.17 -62.55
N ARG A 77 31.19 1.48 -62.63
CA ARG A 77 31.93 1.64 -63.90
C ARG A 77 33.25 0.88 -63.83
N LYS A 78 33.57 0.18 -64.93
CA LYS A 78 34.89 -0.44 -65.11
C LYS A 78 35.89 0.59 -65.65
N THR A 79 37.02 0.74 -64.97
CA THR A 79 38.12 1.63 -65.38
C THR A 79 39.40 0.84 -65.65
N SER A 80 40.47 1.52 -66.07
CA SER A 80 41.81 0.92 -66.22
C SER A 80 42.40 0.42 -64.90
N ASN A 81 41.95 0.99 -63.77
CA ASN A 81 42.52 0.75 -62.44
C ASN A 81 41.69 -0.24 -61.60
N GLY A 82 40.53 -0.69 -62.10
CA GLY A 82 39.63 -1.55 -61.34
C GLY A 82 38.15 -1.18 -61.55
N MET A 83 37.33 -1.54 -60.58
CA MET A 83 35.91 -1.20 -60.57
C MET A 83 35.67 -0.03 -59.63
N GLN A 84 34.97 1.00 -60.11
CA GLN A 84 34.72 2.21 -59.33
C GLN A 84 33.22 2.52 -59.30
N LEU A 85 32.78 3.15 -58.21
CA LEU A 85 31.44 3.70 -58.07
C LEU A 85 31.48 5.21 -58.28
N HIS A 86 30.67 5.71 -59.21
CA HIS A 86 30.63 7.12 -59.59
C HIS A 86 29.30 7.77 -59.18
N ASP A 87 29.33 9.05 -58.79
CA ASP A 87 28.11 9.83 -58.58
C ASP A 87 27.44 10.26 -59.90
N ALA A 88 26.28 10.91 -59.79
CA ALA A 88 25.51 11.39 -60.95
C ALA A 88 26.28 12.40 -61.84
N ASN A 89 27.30 13.08 -61.30
CA ASN A 89 28.16 14.00 -62.05
C ASN A 89 29.35 13.28 -62.70
N GLY A 90 29.46 11.95 -62.53
CA GLY A 90 30.55 11.14 -63.04
C GLY A 90 31.81 11.17 -62.19
N ASN A 91 31.80 11.78 -61.00
CA ASN A 91 32.97 11.79 -60.13
C ASN A 91 33.15 10.42 -59.45
N PRO A 92 34.36 9.83 -59.47
CA PRO A 92 34.61 8.59 -58.76
C PRO A 92 34.57 8.82 -57.23
N ARG A 93 33.80 7.99 -56.52
CA ARG A 93 33.58 8.10 -55.07
C ARG A 93 34.18 6.94 -54.29
N LEU A 94 34.11 5.72 -54.81
CA LEU A 94 34.62 4.52 -54.17
C LEU A 94 35.36 3.67 -55.20
N ASP A 95 36.53 3.17 -54.81
CA ASP A 95 37.18 2.06 -55.50
C ASP A 95 36.76 0.76 -54.81
N VAL A 96 36.33 -0.25 -55.58
CA VAL A 96 35.68 -1.46 -55.06
C VAL A 96 36.24 -2.73 -55.67
N ALA A 97 36.35 -3.77 -54.85
CA ALA A 97 36.69 -5.11 -55.26
C ALA A 97 35.83 -6.11 -54.48
N ALA A 98 35.00 -6.89 -55.19
CA ALA A 98 34.24 -7.97 -54.56
C ALA A 98 35.06 -9.26 -54.47
N ASP A 99 34.82 -9.98 -53.40
CA ASP A 99 35.44 -11.23 -53.00
C ASP A 99 34.36 -12.10 -52.33
N GLY A 100 33.68 -12.93 -53.12
CA GLY A 100 32.51 -13.68 -52.67
C GLY A 100 31.37 -12.79 -52.20
N ASP A 101 30.89 -13.01 -50.97
CA ASP A 101 29.83 -12.23 -50.31
C ASP A 101 30.38 -10.96 -49.61
N THR A 102 31.60 -10.54 -49.89
CA THR A 102 32.22 -9.34 -49.31
C THR A 102 32.67 -8.38 -50.42
N ILE A 103 32.50 -7.08 -50.19
CA ILE A 103 33.02 -6.01 -51.06
C ILE A 103 34.04 -5.22 -50.25
N ARG A 104 35.31 -5.28 -50.67
CA ARG A 104 36.35 -4.35 -50.17
C ARG A 104 36.19 -3.02 -50.88
N ALA A 105 36.24 -1.94 -50.11
CA ALA A 105 36.01 -0.58 -50.60
C ALA A 105 36.97 0.41 -49.96
N ILE A 106 37.31 1.46 -50.69
CA ILE A 106 38.05 2.62 -50.18
C ILE A 106 37.43 3.91 -50.71
N TRP A 107 37.17 4.84 -49.78
CA TRP A 107 36.68 6.16 -50.14
C TRP A 107 37.74 6.92 -50.94
N MET A 108 37.34 7.39 -52.12
CA MET A 108 38.12 8.33 -52.92
C MET A 108 37.85 9.77 -52.45
N LYS A 109 38.50 10.74 -53.07
CA LYS A 109 38.40 12.16 -52.69
C LYS A 109 36.92 12.62 -52.62
N GLY A 110 36.47 13.05 -51.43
CA GLY A 110 35.10 13.50 -51.20
C GLY A 110 34.56 13.11 -49.82
N ALA A 111 33.23 13.09 -49.69
CA ALA A 111 32.54 12.63 -48.48
C ALA A 111 32.80 11.13 -48.24
N PRO A 112 32.80 10.64 -46.98
CA PRO A 112 32.60 11.38 -45.73
C PRO A 112 33.81 12.23 -45.32
N GLN A 113 35.04 11.74 -45.52
CA GLN A 113 36.31 12.47 -45.33
C GLN A 113 37.40 11.87 -46.24
N SER A 114 38.51 12.59 -46.45
CA SER A 114 39.58 12.17 -47.39
C SER A 114 40.57 11.14 -46.84
N ASN A 115 40.49 10.77 -45.55
CA ASN A 115 41.46 9.93 -44.84
C ASN A 115 40.84 8.62 -44.29
N CYS A 116 39.81 8.11 -44.96
CA CYS A 116 39.18 6.87 -44.54
C CYS A 116 40.06 5.66 -44.83
N SER A 117 40.11 4.71 -43.89
CA SER A 117 40.78 3.44 -44.11
C SER A 117 40.03 2.59 -45.14
N THR A 118 40.73 1.66 -45.79
CA THR A 118 40.07 0.59 -46.54
C THR A 118 39.16 -0.20 -45.60
N PHE A 119 37.97 -0.53 -46.08
CA PHE A 119 36.96 -1.25 -45.32
C PHE A 119 36.32 -2.35 -46.16
N ALA A 120 35.51 -3.17 -45.51
CA ALA A 120 34.75 -4.22 -46.16
C ALA A 120 33.28 -4.13 -45.73
N VAL A 121 32.38 -4.39 -46.68
CA VAL A 121 30.97 -4.63 -46.41
C VAL A 121 30.65 -6.07 -46.80
N SER A 122 29.88 -6.75 -45.97
CA SER A 122 29.47 -8.13 -46.21
C SER A 122 27.99 -8.18 -46.54
N ARG A 123 27.61 -9.19 -47.32
CA ARG A 123 26.22 -9.47 -47.66
C ARG A 123 25.40 -9.63 -46.39
N SER A 124 24.23 -9.02 -46.37
CA SER A 124 23.34 -9.03 -45.21
C SER A 124 21.88 -9.11 -45.62
N ASP A 125 21.02 -9.41 -44.65
CA ASP A 125 19.57 -9.29 -44.80
C ASP A 125 19.17 -7.83 -45.03
N SER A 126 17.91 -7.63 -45.45
CA SER A 126 17.41 -6.27 -45.67
C SER A 126 17.46 -5.45 -44.37
N PRO A 127 17.57 -4.11 -44.44
CA PRO A 127 17.49 -3.26 -43.25
C PRO A 127 16.24 -3.52 -42.42
N ARG A 128 15.12 -3.87 -43.07
CA ARG A 128 13.86 -4.22 -42.40
C ARG A 128 14.00 -5.50 -41.59
N ASP A 129 14.48 -6.58 -42.21
CA ASP A 129 14.65 -7.87 -41.52
C ASP A 129 15.64 -7.75 -40.34
N ARG A 130 16.73 -6.98 -40.53
CA ARG A 130 17.69 -6.71 -39.44
C ARG A 130 17.07 -5.90 -38.30
N PHE A 131 16.21 -4.94 -38.60
CA PHE A 131 15.45 -4.22 -37.56
C PHE A 131 14.44 -5.15 -36.88
N ASP A 132 13.74 -6.01 -37.61
CA ASP A 132 12.76 -6.95 -37.04
C ASP A 132 13.44 -7.98 -36.14
N GLN A 133 14.63 -8.48 -36.53
CA GLN A 133 15.49 -9.33 -35.67
C GLN A 133 15.93 -8.57 -34.41
N LEU A 134 16.33 -7.31 -34.54
CA LEU A 134 16.69 -6.48 -33.39
C LEU A 134 15.49 -6.22 -32.47
N PHE A 135 14.31 -5.96 -33.02
CA PHE A 135 13.09 -5.81 -32.23
C PHE A 135 12.72 -7.09 -31.49
N ALA A 136 12.88 -8.26 -32.11
CA ALA A 136 12.66 -9.53 -31.41
C ALA A 136 13.57 -9.70 -30.19
N LEU A 137 14.83 -9.25 -30.27
CA LEU A 137 15.73 -9.22 -29.12
C LEU A 137 15.30 -8.19 -28.08
N LEU A 138 15.00 -6.96 -28.52
CA LEU A 138 14.58 -5.86 -27.65
C LEU A 138 13.26 -6.17 -26.92
N ASP A 139 12.34 -6.91 -27.53
CA ASP A 139 11.04 -7.26 -26.95
C ASP A 139 11.12 -8.45 -25.96
N THR A 140 12.31 -8.98 -25.70
CA THR A 140 12.51 -10.03 -24.67
C THR A 140 12.06 -9.52 -23.30
N SER A 141 11.14 -10.26 -22.67
CA SER A 141 10.50 -9.84 -21.41
C SER A 141 11.44 -9.89 -20.20
N LYS A 142 12.27 -10.93 -20.13
CA LYS A 142 13.31 -11.14 -19.10
C LYS A 142 14.65 -11.40 -19.78
N PRO A 143 15.35 -10.37 -20.25
CA PRO A 143 16.60 -10.55 -20.98
C PRO A 143 17.71 -11.00 -20.03
N ASP A 144 18.40 -12.07 -20.41
CA ASP A 144 19.62 -12.54 -19.75
C ASP A 144 20.88 -11.85 -20.35
N GLU A 145 22.06 -12.22 -19.85
CA GLU A 145 23.33 -11.69 -20.32
C GLU A 145 23.59 -11.98 -21.81
N GLU A 146 23.15 -13.13 -22.33
CA GLU A 146 23.37 -13.49 -23.73
C GLU A 146 22.55 -12.60 -24.66
N VAL A 147 21.27 -12.37 -24.33
CA VAL A 147 20.39 -11.46 -25.06
C VAL A 147 20.92 -10.03 -24.96
N ALA A 148 21.35 -9.59 -23.77
CA ALA A 148 21.93 -8.26 -23.57
C ALA A 148 23.21 -8.05 -24.38
N ALA A 149 24.10 -9.04 -24.45
CA ALA A 149 25.29 -8.99 -25.28
C ALA A 149 24.94 -8.90 -26.78
N LYS A 150 23.95 -9.66 -27.25
CA LYS A 150 23.46 -9.58 -28.65
C LYS A 150 22.87 -8.21 -28.97
N VAL A 151 22.09 -7.63 -28.05
CA VAL A 151 21.56 -6.27 -28.23
C VAL A 151 22.69 -5.25 -28.23
N ALA A 152 23.65 -5.33 -27.31
CA ALA A 152 24.80 -4.44 -27.26
C ALA A 152 25.61 -4.48 -28.57
N ASP A 153 25.82 -5.67 -29.14
CA ASP A 153 26.52 -5.83 -30.42
C ASP A 153 25.69 -5.28 -31.60
N ALA A 154 24.41 -5.64 -31.69
CA ALA A 154 23.53 -5.19 -32.76
C ALA A 154 23.31 -3.66 -32.76
N THR A 155 23.31 -3.04 -31.56
CA THR A 155 23.15 -1.59 -31.39
C THR A 155 24.48 -0.83 -31.49
N ARG A 156 25.63 -1.52 -31.51
CA ARG A 156 26.93 -0.90 -31.82
C ARG A 156 26.96 -0.35 -33.25
N PHE A 157 26.35 -1.08 -34.18
CA PHE A 157 26.20 -0.72 -35.59
C PHE A 157 24.77 -0.99 -36.05
N PRO A 158 23.80 -0.16 -35.61
CA PRO A 158 22.40 -0.39 -35.88
C PRO A 158 22.12 -0.31 -37.38
N PRO A 159 21.10 -1.02 -37.89
CA PRO A 159 20.63 -0.81 -39.25
C PRO A 159 20.27 0.67 -39.45
N ILE A 160 20.66 1.24 -40.59
CA ILE A 160 20.39 2.66 -40.88
C ILE A 160 18.92 2.83 -41.26
N VAL A 161 18.16 3.64 -40.51
CA VAL A 161 16.72 3.90 -40.74
C VAL A 161 16.43 4.34 -42.18
N TYR A 162 17.23 5.26 -42.75
CA TYR A 162 17.01 5.74 -44.12
C TYR A 162 17.27 4.69 -45.20
N ALA A 163 17.86 3.53 -44.87
CA ALA A 163 18.00 2.41 -45.80
C ALA A 163 16.70 1.58 -45.92
N LEU A 164 15.71 1.82 -45.06
CA LEU A 164 14.36 1.25 -45.11
C LEU A 164 13.51 1.88 -46.23
N PRO A 165 12.44 1.19 -46.68
CA PRO A 165 11.38 1.82 -47.48
C PRO A 165 10.82 3.06 -46.79
N GLU A 166 10.53 4.11 -47.56
CA GLU A 166 10.18 5.44 -47.05
C GLU A 166 8.98 5.43 -46.09
N LEU A 167 7.99 4.56 -46.34
CA LEU A 167 6.80 4.41 -45.51
C LEU A 167 7.09 3.75 -44.15
N ASP A 168 8.19 3.00 -44.02
CA ASP A 168 8.56 2.30 -42.79
C ASP A 168 9.46 3.15 -41.87
N GLN A 169 10.14 4.18 -42.43
CA GLN A 169 11.20 4.93 -41.73
C GLN A 169 10.74 5.55 -40.40
N THR A 170 9.61 6.25 -40.39
CA THR A 170 9.12 6.92 -39.16
C THR A 170 8.74 5.91 -38.08
N ALA A 171 8.00 4.86 -38.44
CA ALA A 171 7.53 3.86 -37.48
C ALA A 171 8.70 3.08 -36.87
N TYR A 172 9.67 2.66 -37.69
CA TYR A 172 10.85 1.94 -37.22
C TYR A 172 11.76 2.82 -36.38
N SER A 173 11.96 4.09 -36.77
CA SER A 173 12.76 5.04 -35.97
C SER A 173 12.17 5.26 -34.58
N GLN A 174 10.85 5.48 -34.48
CA GLN A 174 10.17 5.69 -33.21
C GLN A 174 10.22 4.43 -32.33
N ARG A 175 9.92 3.26 -32.92
CA ARG A 175 10.00 1.99 -32.20
C ARG A 175 11.41 1.74 -31.67
N TYR A 176 12.43 1.94 -32.50
CA TYR A 176 13.82 1.75 -32.08
C TYR A 176 14.23 2.64 -30.92
N SER A 177 13.89 3.94 -30.97
CA SER A 177 14.21 4.86 -29.86
C SER A 177 13.54 4.48 -28.54
N THR A 178 12.32 3.94 -28.59
CA THR A 178 11.58 3.51 -27.39
C THR A 178 12.07 2.15 -26.88
N SER A 179 12.09 1.14 -27.76
CA SER A 179 12.43 -0.24 -27.40
C SER A 179 13.84 -0.39 -26.83
N ILE A 180 14.82 0.41 -27.28
CA ILE A 180 16.19 0.34 -26.74
C ILE A 180 16.27 0.79 -25.27
N SER A 181 15.59 1.89 -24.92
CA SER A 181 15.58 2.43 -23.55
C SER A 181 14.83 1.48 -22.60
N GLU A 182 13.67 0.99 -23.05
CA GLU A 182 12.88 0.05 -22.27
C GLU A 182 13.60 -1.30 -22.07
N PHE A 183 14.29 -1.80 -23.11
CA PHE A 183 15.08 -3.03 -22.99
C PHE A 183 16.16 -2.92 -21.92
N TRP A 184 16.98 -1.87 -21.95
CA TRP A 184 18.07 -1.71 -20.97
C TRP A 184 17.54 -1.51 -19.55
N THR A 185 16.37 -0.86 -19.41
CA THR A 185 15.67 -0.77 -18.12
C THR A 185 15.22 -2.15 -17.64
N ARG A 186 14.54 -2.94 -18.48
CA ARG A 186 14.13 -4.32 -18.15
C ARG A 186 15.32 -5.21 -17.81
N TYR A 187 16.42 -5.08 -18.54
CA TYR A 187 17.65 -5.82 -18.27
C TYR A 187 18.23 -5.50 -16.89
N ARG A 188 18.37 -4.22 -16.54
CA ARG A 188 18.89 -3.82 -15.21
C ARG A 188 17.98 -4.28 -14.08
N THR A 189 16.65 -4.22 -14.24
CA THR A 189 15.71 -4.77 -13.26
C THR A 189 15.88 -6.29 -13.12
N THR A 190 15.91 -7.02 -14.24
CA THR A 190 16.10 -8.49 -14.26
C THR A 190 17.42 -8.89 -13.59
N LEU A 191 18.52 -8.19 -13.92
CA LEU A 191 19.83 -8.39 -13.31
C LEU A 191 19.81 -8.14 -11.80
N SER A 192 19.17 -7.05 -11.35
CA SER A 192 19.07 -6.73 -9.92
C SER A 192 18.28 -7.81 -9.16
N ASP A 193 17.19 -8.31 -9.74
CA ASP A 193 16.37 -9.37 -9.15
C ASP A 193 17.15 -10.70 -9.10
N GLU A 194 17.85 -11.04 -10.19
CA GLU A 194 18.72 -12.23 -10.28
C GLU A 194 19.79 -12.22 -9.19
N LEU A 195 20.58 -11.15 -9.11
CA LEU A 195 21.66 -11.00 -8.12
C LEU A 195 21.14 -11.03 -6.68
N THR A 196 19.93 -10.53 -6.44
CA THR A 196 19.27 -10.59 -5.12
C THR A 196 18.87 -12.02 -4.77
N ALA A 197 18.45 -12.82 -5.75
CA ALA A 197 18.00 -14.20 -5.57
C ALA A 197 19.14 -15.24 -5.50
N MET A 198 20.29 -15.00 -6.13
CA MET A 198 21.43 -15.94 -6.14
C MET A 198 21.90 -16.26 -4.71
N PRO A 199 22.04 -17.51 -4.25
CA PRO A 199 22.49 -17.79 -2.89
C PRO A 199 23.92 -17.26 -2.61
N ILE A 200 24.26 -17.04 -1.33
CA ILE A 200 25.57 -16.48 -0.91
C ILE A 200 26.13 -17.12 0.37
N SER A 201 25.54 -18.21 0.81
CA SER A 201 25.88 -18.85 2.09
C SER A 201 27.25 -19.53 2.04
N ALA A 202 27.56 -20.19 0.92
CA ALA A 202 28.83 -20.89 0.70
C ALA A 202 29.79 -20.10 -0.20
N ASP A 203 31.09 -20.40 -0.10
CA ASP A 203 32.14 -19.73 -0.90
C ASP A 203 31.94 -19.91 -2.41
N ALA A 204 31.51 -21.10 -2.84
CA ALA A 204 31.20 -21.37 -4.25
C ALA A 204 30.04 -20.49 -4.77
N GLU A 205 29.05 -20.22 -3.92
CA GLU A 205 27.91 -19.36 -4.25
C GLU A 205 28.33 -17.89 -4.33
N ARG A 206 29.17 -17.42 -3.39
CA ARG A 206 29.77 -16.08 -3.43
C ARG A 206 30.66 -15.89 -4.65
N LYS A 207 31.40 -16.92 -5.06
CA LYS A 207 32.19 -16.90 -6.29
C LYS A 207 31.31 -16.77 -7.52
N ALA A 208 30.23 -17.55 -7.61
CA ALA A 208 29.27 -17.45 -8.71
C ALA A 208 28.63 -16.05 -8.78
N LEU A 209 28.30 -15.45 -7.64
CA LEU A 209 27.84 -14.06 -7.57
C LEU A 209 28.88 -13.08 -8.14
N SER A 210 30.15 -13.19 -7.72
CA SER A 210 31.24 -12.35 -8.25
C SER A 210 31.36 -12.49 -9.76
N GLU A 211 31.36 -13.72 -10.29
CA GLU A 211 31.45 -13.98 -11.73
C GLU A 211 30.27 -13.37 -12.49
N ARG A 212 29.06 -13.40 -11.90
CA ARG A 212 27.86 -12.78 -12.50
C ARG A 212 27.92 -11.26 -12.51
N VAL A 213 28.37 -10.64 -11.42
CA VAL A 213 28.62 -9.18 -11.33
C VAL A 213 29.70 -8.79 -12.34
N ASP A 214 30.76 -9.60 -12.46
CA ASP A 214 31.86 -9.32 -13.36
C ASP A 214 31.43 -9.35 -14.83
N ALA A 215 30.56 -10.29 -15.21
CA ALA A 215 29.97 -10.37 -16.54
C ALA A 215 29.14 -9.11 -16.86
N ALA A 216 28.25 -8.72 -15.95
CA ALA A 216 27.38 -7.55 -16.12
C ALA A 216 28.17 -6.23 -16.23
N LEU A 217 29.29 -6.12 -15.50
CA LEU A 217 30.19 -4.97 -15.53
C LEU A 217 31.21 -5.01 -16.69
N SER A 218 31.20 -6.04 -17.54
CA SER A 218 32.16 -6.15 -18.64
C SER A 218 31.53 -5.83 -19.99
N SER A 219 30.89 -6.81 -20.64
CA SER A 219 30.54 -6.73 -22.06
C SER A 219 29.37 -5.77 -22.33
N THR A 220 28.38 -5.75 -21.43
CA THR A 220 27.18 -4.93 -21.56
C THR A 220 27.27 -3.57 -20.88
N LEU A 221 28.32 -3.33 -20.07
CA LEU A 221 28.40 -2.16 -19.18
C LEU A 221 28.23 -0.83 -19.91
N ARG A 222 28.83 -0.71 -21.10
CA ARG A 222 28.71 0.50 -21.90
C ARG A 222 27.24 0.84 -22.19
N SER A 223 26.48 -0.14 -22.67
CA SER A 223 25.09 0.09 -23.09
C SER A 223 24.14 0.13 -21.90
N SER A 224 24.41 -0.65 -20.85
CA SER A 224 23.57 -0.67 -19.64
C SER A 224 23.73 0.59 -18.80
N ALA A 225 24.91 1.22 -18.79
CA ALA A 225 25.19 2.44 -18.03
C ALA A 225 24.77 3.74 -18.74
N ASP A 226 24.44 3.68 -20.04
CA ASP A 226 23.96 4.83 -20.81
C ASP A 226 22.54 5.26 -20.36
N ASN A 227 22.10 6.47 -20.74
CA ASN A 227 20.75 7.01 -20.52
C ASN A 227 20.21 6.81 -19.09
N ASN A 228 20.89 7.39 -18.10
CA ASN A 228 20.60 7.28 -16.65
C ASN A 228 20.85 5.90 -16.02
N GLY A 229 21.20 4.87 -16.80
CA GLY A 229 21.45 3.52 -16.29
C GLY A 229 22.68 3.39 -15.38
N PHE A 230 23.62 4.34 -15.44
CA PHE A 230 24.78 4.41 -14.56
C PHE A 230 24.39 4.35 -13.07
N ARG A 231 23.38 5.12 -12.65
CA ARG A 231 22.95 5.16 -11.25
C ARG A 231 22.29 3.85 -10.83
N ASP A 232 21.47 3.25 -11.70
CA ASP A 232 20.87 1.93 -11.47
C ASP A 232 21.95 0.85 -11.26
N MET A 233 23.01 0.86 -12.06
CA MET A 233 24.12 -0.09 -11.94
C MET A 233 24.90 0.11 -10.62
N VAL A 234 25.13 1.36 -10.20
CA VAL A 234 25.75 1.67 -8.89
C VAL A 234 24.85 1.17 -7.75
N THR A 235 23.54 1.41 -7.82
CA THR A 235 22.57 0.94 -6.80
C THR A 235 22.49 -0.58 -6.75
N MET A 236 22.50 -1.27 -7.89
CA MET A 236 22.57 -2.73 -7.97
C MET A 236 23.83 -3.25 -7.29
N LEU A 237 24.99 -2.61 -7.53
CA LEU A 237 26.25 -2.99 -6.92
C LEU A 237 26.24 -2.78 -5.39
N GLN A 238 25.67 -1.65 -4.94
CA GLN A 238 25.50 -1.34 -3.51
C GLN A 238 24.62 -2.37 -2.81
N LYS A 239 23.45 -2.71 -3.38
CA LYS A 239 22.55 -3.74 -2.83
C LYS A 239 23.23 -5.11 -2.75
N THR A 240 23.99 -5.48 -3.78
CA THR A 240 24.75 -6.74 -3.80
C THR A 240 25.81 -6.79 -2.71
N ALA A 241 26.55 -5.69 -2.52
CA ALA A 241 27.57 -5.59 -1.48
C ALA A 241 26.96 -5.56 -0.07
N ASP A 242 25.83 -4.87 0.14
CA ASP A 242 25.06 -4.90 1.40
C ASP A 242 24.62 -6.29 1.78
N ARG A 243 24.13 -7.05 0.81
CA ARG A 243 23.74 -8.43 1.03
C ARG A 243 24.91 -9.32 1.46
N LEU A 244 26.09 -9.12 0.87
CA LEU A 244 27.32 -9.80 1.29
C LEU A 244 27.71 -9.40 2.72
N ALA A 245 27.69 -8.10 3.04
CA ALA A 245 28.01 -7.61 4.37
C ALA A 245 27.05 -8.13 5.45
N ASP A 246 25.74 -8.16 5.17
CA ASP A 246 24.70 -8.72 6.03
C ASP A 246 24.91 -10.21 6.32
N SER A 247 25.50 -10.95 5.37
CA SER A 247 25.89 -12.37 5.56
C SER A 247 27.19 -12.57 6.35
N GLY A 248 27.88 -11.48 6.73
CA GLY A 248 29.20 -11.50 7.35
C GLY A 248 30.37 -11.68 6.38
N ALA A 249 30.11 -11.69 5.07
CA ALA A 249 31.15 -11.71 4.05
C ALA A 249 31.74 -10.31 3.82
N SER A 250 33.03 -10.23 3.48
CA SER A 250 33.64 -8.95 3.07
C SER A 250 33.38 -8.69 1.58
N PRO A 251 32.64 -7.62 1.20
CA PRO A 251 32.39 -7.32 -0.21
C PRO A 251 33.66 -6.98 -0.98
N ALA A 252 34.65 -6.36 -0.32
CA ALA A 252 35.95 -6.08 -0.92
C ALA A 252 36.70 -7.35 -1.33
N ILE A 253 36.60 -8.43 -0.52
CA ILE A 253 37.26 -9.71 -0.83
C ILE A 253 36.47 -10.48 -1.89
N VAL A 254 35.14 -10.49 -1.80
CA VAL A 254 34.30 -11.28 -2.72
C VAL A 254 34.22 -10.66 -4.10
N LEU A 255 34.01 -9.34 -4.19
CA LEU A 255 33.80 -8.63 -5.46
C LEU A 255 35.06 -7.94 -5.99
N GLY A 256 36.03 -7.60 -5.13
CA GLY A 256 37.25 -6.85 -5.47
C GLY A 256 38.32 -7.64 -6.21
N ASN A 257 37.93 -8.61 -7.04
CA ASN A 257 38.84 -9.45 -7.83
C ASN A 257 39.31 -8.80 -9.14
N SER A 258 39.13 -7.48 -9.29
CA SER A 258 39.50 -6.74 -10.50
C SER A 258 41.01 -6.51 -10.58
N ASP A 259 41.67 -7.12 -11.56
CA ASP A 259 43.03 -6.74 -11.92
C ASP A 259 43.07 -5.38 -12.67
N ALA A 260 44.27 -4.83 -12.85
CA ALA A 260 44.46 -3.56 -13.52
C ALA A 260 43.93 -3.53 -14.96
N GLY A 261 43.99 -4.67 -15.67
CA GLY A 261 43.51 -4.81 -17.04
C GLY A 261 41.98 -4.74 -17.11
N LEU A 262 41.30 -5.51 -16.26
CA LEU A 262 39.84 -5.52 -16.17
C LEU A 262 39.30 -4.18 -15.70
N MET A 263 39.91 -3.58 -14.69
CA MET A 263 39.57 -2.22 -14.24
C MET A 263 39.67 -1.22 -15.40
N CYS A 264 40.77 -1.25 -16.16
CA CYS A 264 40.98 -0.36 -17.29
C CYS A 264 39.94 -0.57 -18.40
N GLN A 265 39.59 -1.83 -18.69
CA GLN A 265 38.55 -2.17 -19.65
C GLN A 265 37.19 -1.61 -19.23
N ARG A 266 36.78 -1.82 -17.98
CA ARG A 266 35.52 -1.30 -17.43
C ARG A 266 35.45 0.21 -17.47
N PHE A 267 36.53 0.87 -17.04
CA PHE A 267 36.61 2.32 -17.06
C PHE A 267 36.53 2.89 -18.48
N THR A 268 37.18 2.21 -19.44
CA THR A 268 37.08 2.57 -20.87
C THR A 268 35.64 2.47 -21.36
N ASN A 269 34.92 1.39 -21.03
CA ASN A 269 33.51 1.22 -21.37
C ASN A 269 32.61 2.31 -20.76
N LEU A 270 32.88 2.71 -19.51
CA LEU A 270 32.18 3.80 -18.84
C LEU A 270 32.43 5.15 -19.50
N ASN A 271 33.67 5.47 -19.88
CA ASN A 271 33.98 6.70 -20.61
C ASN A 271 33.31 6.76 -21.98
N PHE A 272 33.07 5.61 -22.62
CA PHE A 272 32.32 5.55 -23.87
C PHE A 272 30.81 5.75 -23.71
N ALA A 273 30.25 5.32 -22.59
CA ALA A 273 28.84 5.55 -22.25
C ALA A 273 28.62 6.99 -21.77
N TYR A 274 29.64 7.55 -21.11
CA TYR A 274 29.53 8.76 -20.31
C TYR A 274 30.90 9.42 -20.28
N ASP A 275 31.16 10.42 -21.12
CA ASP A 275 32.51 10.96 -21.35
C ASP A 275 32.97 12.00 -20.32
N TYR A 276 32.08 12.43 -19.42
CA TYR A 276 32.42 13.42 -18.40
C TYR A 276 32.95 12.82 -17.10
N PHE A 277 33.56 13.68 -16.28
CA PHE A 277 34.10 13.28 -14.99
C PHE A 277 32.97 12.94 -14.01
N GLU A 278 32.97 11.72 -13.49
CA GLU A 278 32.06 11.25 -12.45
C GLU A 278 32.82 10.29 -11.56
N PHE A 279 32.99 10.68 -10.29
CA PHE A 279 33.88 9.98 -9.37
C PHE A 279 33.37 8.57 -9.05
N ASP A 280 32.06 8.36 -9.09
CA ASP A 280 31.43 7.05 -8.85
C ASP A 280 31.76 5.99 -9.91
N LYS A 281 32.35 6.38 -11.06
CA LYS A 281 32.84 5.40 -12.05
C LYS A 281 33.86 4.44 -11.47
N LEU A 282 34.61 4.86 -10.46
CA LEU A 282 35.59 4.00 -9.78
C LEU A 282 34.91 2.81 -9.11
N GLN A 283 33.67 2.96 -8.62
CA GLN A 283 32.91 1.90 -7.98
C GLN A 283 32.59 0.77 -8.98
N LEU A 284 32.12 1.13 -10.18
CA LEU A 284 31.84 0.17 -11.24
C LEU A 284 33.11 -0.40 -11.89
N ALA A 285 34.18 0.41 -12.00
CA ALA A 285 35.44 -0.05 -12.56
C ALA A 285 36.14 -1.10 -11.67
N THR A 286 36.00 -0.98 -10.34
CA THR A 286 36.56 -1.92 -9.37
C THR A 286 35.60 -3.01 -8.93
N ALA A 287 34.32 -2.93 -9.34
CA ALA A 287 33.21 -3.77 -8.86
C ALA A 287 32.97 -3.72 -7.33
N VAL A 288 33.45 -2.68 -6.64
CA VAL A 288 33.22 -2.51 -5.20
C VAL A 288 32.69 -1.10 -4.93
N PRO A 289 31.57 -0.93 -4.20
CA PRO A 289 31.10 0.39 -3.80
C PRO A 289 32.06 1.04 -2.80
N PHE A 290 32.16 2.37 -2.81
CA PHE A 290 33.06 3.10 -1.90
C PHE A 290 32.81 2.80 -0.42
N ASP A 291 31.57 2.45 -0.05
CA ASP A 291 31.19 2.04 1.31
C ASP A 291 31.99 0.84 1.84
N TYR A 292 32.67 0.10 0.96
CA TYR A 292 33.42 -1.12 1.27
C TYR A 292 34.88 -1.09 0.84
N TRP A 293 35.35 0.05 0.34
CA TRP A 293 36.74 0.18 -0.06
C TRP A 293 37.67 0.07 1.14
N THR A 294 38.63 -0.85 1.07
CA THR A 294 39.74 -0.88 2.03
C THR A 294 40.83 0.09 1.61
N ARG A 295 41.70 0.46 2.55
CA ARG A 295 42.89 1.27 2.26
C ARG A 295 43.78 0.60 1.22
N ASP A 296 44.03 -0.70 1.36
CA ASP A 296 44.86 -1.48 0.43
C ASP A 296 44.29 -1.43 -0.99
N MET A 297 42.97 -1.48 -1.15
CA MET A 297 42.34 -1.39 -2.46
C MET A 297 42.46 0.02 -3.07
N ALA A 298 42.34 1.07 -2.24
CA ALA A 298 42.56 2.44 -2.68
C ALA A 298 44.02 2.69 -3.08
N GLU A 299 44.99 2.20 -2.31
CA GLU A 299 46.42 2.28 -2.64
C GLU A 299 46.74 1.50 -3.92
N LYS A 300 46.23 0.27 -4.04
CA LYS A 300 46.34 -0.53 -5.27
C LYS A 300 45.76 0.19 -6.49
N PHE A 301 44.60 0.84 -6.36
CA PHE A 301 44.04 1.65 -7.44
C PHE A 301 44.99 2.80 -7.84
N LEU A 302 45.59 3.49 -6.87
CA LEU A 302 46.52 4.59 -7.14
C LEU A 302 47.80 4.12 -7.84
N GLU A 303 48.24 2.89 -7.56
CA GLU A 303 49.38 2.25 -8.23
C GLU A 303 49.05 1.79 -9.65
N ASP A 304 47.87 1.18 -9.86
CA ASP A 304 47.46 0.59 -11.13
C ASP A 304 46.92 1.63 -12.14
N ALA A 305 46.26 2.69 -11.66
CA ALA A 305 45.59 3.69 -12.51
C ALA A 305 46.51 4.39 -13.53
N PRO A 306 47.76 4.78 -13.23
CA PRO A 306 48.67 5.36 -14.21
C PRO A 306 48.97 4.48 -15.43
N GLY A 307 48.84 3.14 -15.29
CA GLY A 307 48.99 2.20 -16.40
C GLY A 307 47.82 2.22 -17.39
N CYS A 308 46.67 2.77 -17.00
CA CYS A 308 45.47 2.83 -17.82
C CYS A 308 45.28 4.22 -18.45
N LYS A 309 45.51 4.34 -19.77
CA LYS A 309 45.33 5.61 -20.50
C LYS A 309 43.91 6.18 -20.45
N ALA A 310 42.90 5.35 -20.20
CA ALA A 310 41.51 5.78 -20.10
C ALA A 310 41.19 6.49 -18.77
N ILE A 311 41.97 6.27 -17.71
CA ILE A 311 41.78 6.90 -16.41
C ILE A 311 42.60 8.19 -16.37
N HIS A 312 41.92 9.33 -16.36
CA HIS A 312 42.60 10.61 -16.21
C HIS A 312 43.18 10.76 -14.80
N LYS A 313 44.34 11.42 -14.67
CA LYS A 313 45.05 11.64 -13.39
C LYS A 313 44.17 12.28 -12.29
N ASP A 314 43.15 13.03 -12.69
CA ASP A 314 42.24 13.71 -11.78
C ASP A 314 41.44 12.71 -10.91
N TYR A 315 41.21 11.47 -11.38
CA TYR A 315 40.55 10.43 -10.58
C TYR A 315 41.43 10.00 -9.40
N SER A 316 42.71 9.76 -9.65
CA SER A 316 43.69 9.43 -8.60
C SER A 316 43.87 10.59 -7.61
N GLN A 317 43.94 11.83 -8.11
CA GLN A 317 44.02 13.03 -7.27
C GLN A 317 42.74 13.23 -6.43
N ARG A 318 41.57 13.00 -7.03
CA ARG A 318 40.28 13.07 -6.33
C ARG A 318 40.18 12.00 -5.26
N LEU A 319 40.57 10.76 -5.54
CA LEU A 319 40.59 9.69 -4.56
C LEU A 319 41.50 10.04 -3.37
N ALA A 320 42.73 10.48 -3.63
CA ALA A 320 43.67 10.84 -2.57
C ALA A 320 43.15 12.00 -1.71
N SER A 321 42.51 13.01 -2.31
CA SER A 321 41.97 14.16 -1.58
C SER A 321 40.66 13.89 -0.86
N GLN A 322 39.83 12.97 -1.36
CA GLN A 322 38.53 12.62 -0.77
C GLN A 322 38.58 11.40 0.15
N TRP A 323 39.72 10.72 0.27
CA TRP A 323 39.83 9.48 1.04
C TRP A 323 39.30 9.62 2.48
N ALA A 324 39.63 10.72 3.18
CA ALA A 324 39.14 10.96 4.53
C ALA A 324 37.60 11.10 4.59
N GLU A 325 36.98 11.73 3.59
CA GLU A 325 35.51 11.84 3.51
C GLU A 325 34.86 10.50 3.14
N ILE A 326 35.51 9.69 2.29
CA ILE A 326 35.08 8.32 2.01
C ILE A 326 35.08 7.51 3.31
N GLN A 327 36.17 7.55 4.09
CA GLN A 327 36.27 6.85 5.38
C GLN A 327 35.20 7.31 6.38
N LYS A 328 34.92 8.61 6.43
CA LYS A 328 33.83 9.15 7.27
C LYS A 328 32.45 8.64 6.82
N SER A 329 32.22 8.55 5.51
CA SER A 329 30.99 7.95 4.96
C SER A 329 30.89 6.46 5.30
N GLN A 330 31.99 5.71 5.21
CA GLN A 330 32.05 4.30 5.59
C GLN A 330 31.67 4.10 7.06
N GLN A 331 32.22 4.90 7.98
CA GLN A 331 31.85 4.85 9.41
C GLN A 331 30.37 5.16 9.64
N PHE A 332 29.80 6.09 8.88
CA PHE A 332 28.37 6.38 8.95
C PHE A 332 27.53 5.18 8.47
N ILE A 333 27.91 4.56 7.36
CA ILE A 333 27.27 3.35 6.84
C ILE A 333 27.35 2.19 7.85
N GLU A 334 28.48 2.00 8.53
CA GLU A 334 28.60 1.03 9.62
C GLU A 334 27.63 1.32 10.77
N THR A 335 27.44 2.60 11.11
CA THR A 335 26.43 3.03 12.10
C THR A 335 25.01 2.68 11.65
N LEU A 336 24.69 2.90 10.37
CA LEU A 336 23.39 2.54 9.80
C LEU A 336 23.14 1.02 9.85
N ARG A 337 24.16 0.21 9.50
CA ARG A 337 24.08 -1.26 9.60
C ARG A 337 23.92 -1.74 11.03
N ALA A 338 24.66 -1.16 11.98
CA ALA A 338 24.54 -1.52 13.39
C ALA A 338 23.12 -1.23 13.92
N GLU A 339 22.54 -0.10 13.53
CA GLU A 339 21.16 0.24 13.91
C GLU A 339 20.13 -0.66 13.22
N GLN A 340 20.32 -0.97 11.93
CA GLN A 340 19.49 -1.92 11.20
C GLN A 340 19.52 -3.31 11.87
N ALA A 341 20.71 -3.82 12.22
CA ALA A 341 20.89 -5.09 12.90
C ALA A 341 20.22 -5.09 14.28
N ARG A 342 20.34 -3.98 15.04
CA ARG A 342 19.64 -3.80 16.32
C ARG A 342 18.12 -3.90 16.14
N LEU A 343 17.56 -3.16 15.19
CA LEU A 343 16.11 -3.17 14.90
C LEU A 343 15.63 -4.56 14.48
N ARG A 344 16.40 -5.26 13.63
CA ARG A 344 16.09 -6.63 13.19
C ARG A 344 16.12 -7.63 14.36
N ALA A 345 16.99 -7.41 15.34
CA ALA A 345 17.14 -8.26 16.52
C ALA A 345 16.13 -7.99 17.66
N LEU A 346 15.34 -6.91 17.58
CA LEU A 346 14.33 -6.62 18.59
C LEU A 346 13.27 -7.74 18.65
N PRO A 347 12.72 -8.07 19.83
CA PRO A 347 11.68 -9.09 19.98
C PRO A 347 10.50 -8.88 19.04
N ALA A 348 9.86 -9.97 18.61
CA ALA A 348 8.68 -9.87 17.76
C ALA A 348 7.42 -9.67 18.61
N THR A 349 7.23 -8.46 19.11
CA THR A 349 6.09 -8.10 19.98
C THR A 349 5.41 -6.80 19.55
N VAL A 350 4.16 -6.62 19.98
CA VAL A 350 3.40 -5.37 19.77
C VAL A 350 4.19 -4.15 20.26
N GLU A 351 4.76 -4.21 21.46
CA GLU A 351 5.51 -3.11 22.08
C GLU A 351 6.66 -2.67 21.17
N THR A 352 7.32 -3.63 20.51
CA THR A 352 8.40 -3.32 19.57
C THR A 352 7.92 -2.45 18.42
N LEU A 353 6.75 -2.72 17.83
CA LEU A 353 6.19 -1.88 16.76
C LEU A 353 5.85 -0.47 17.25
N VAL A 354 5.26 -0.38 18.44
CA VAL A 354 4.82 0.88 19.03
C VAL A 354 6.02 1.76 19.39
N ASP A 355 6.96 1.22 20.18
CA ASP A 355 8.12 1.96 20.69
C ASP A 355 9.05 2.43 19.57
N THR A 356 9.23 1.59 18.55
CA THR A 356 10.07 1.92 17.39
C THR A 356 9.33 2.59 16.25
N LYS A 357 8.02 2.82 16.37
CA LYS A 357 7.15 3.39 15.34
C LYS A 357 7.28 2.68 13.98
N ASN A 358 7.22 1.34 14.01
CA ASN A 358 7.42 0.42 12.88
C ASN A 358 8.89 0.24 12.45
N LEU A 359 9.75 -0.14 13.40
CA LEU A 359 11.19 -0.37 13.19
C LEU A 359 11.86 0.81 12.49
N GLN A 360 11.61 2.02 12.98
CA GLN A 360 12.32 3.22 12.54
C GLN A 360 13.63 3.36 13.29
N PRO A 361 14.67 3.92 12.65
CA PRO A 361 15.94 4.16 13.32
C PRO A 361 15.79 5.18 14.44
N ASP A 362 16.59 5.00 15.49
CA ASP A 362 16.72 5.97 16.57
C ASP A 362 17.26 7.31 16.02
N PRO A 363 16.50 8.42 16.11
CA PRO A 363 16.91 9.73 15.58
C PRO A 363 18.09 10.35 16.32
N GLU A 364 18.45 9.85 17.51
CA GLU A 364 19.67 10.27 18.22
C GLU A 364 20.92 9.60 17.65
N LYS A 365 20.81 8.36 17.17
CA LYS A 365 21.91 7.59 16.58
C LYS A 365 22.06 7.84 15.08
N VAL A 366 20.94 7.96 14.38
CA VAL A 366 20.89 8.12 12.93
C VAL A 366 20.27 9.47 12.60
N ARG A 367 21.12 10.42 12.22
CA ARG A 367 20.70 11.73 11.71
C ARG A 367 21.05 11.83 10.23
N LEU A 368 20.03 11.65 9.40
CA LEU A 368 20.16 11.83 7.96
C LEU A 368 20.03 13.31 7.62
N GLY A 369 21.03 13.85 6.93
CA GLY A 369 21.04 15.20 6.41
C GLY A 369 20.14 15.37 5.18
N TYR A 370 20.00 16.62 4.74
CA TYR A 370 19.32 16.93 3.49
C TYR A 370 19.99 16.20 2.30
N GLY A 371 19.21 15.50 1.48
CA GLY A 371 19.71 14.72 0.34
C GLY A 371 20.14 13.28 0.65
N GLN A 372 19.97 12.80 1.88
CA GLN A 372 20.32 11.41 2.28
C GLN A 372 19.11 10.48 2.43
N SER A 373 17.97 10.82 1.82
CA SER A 373 16.74 10.01 1.89
C SER A 373 16.91 8.60 1.32
N ASN A 374 17.77 8.45 0.32
CA ASN A 374 18.14 7.16 -0.28
C ASN A 374 18.80 6.20 0.73
N LEU A 375 19.57 6.71 1.70
CA LEU A 375 20.16 5.89 2.76
C LEU A 375 19.09 5.37 3.72
N SER A 376 18.03 6.15 3.96
CA SER A 376 16.92 5.69 4.79
C SER A 376 16.23 4.47 4.18
N ASP A 377 15.94 4.51 2.89
CA ASP A 377 15.31 3.41 2.17
C ASP A 377 16.25 2.20 2.07
N ARG A 378 17.53 2.44 1.75
CA ARG A 378 18.56 1.40 1.62
C ARG A 378 18.77 0.57 2.89
N PHE A 379 18.75 1.18 4.08
CA PHE A 379 19.00 0.46 5.34
C PHE A 379 17.73 0.17 6.14
N PHE A 380 16.73 1.05 6.11
CA PHE A 380 15.52 0.94 6.93
C PHE A 380 14.23 0.77 6.10
N GLY A 381 14.30 0.70 4.77
CA GLY A 381 13.18 0.32 3.90
C GLY A 381 13.05 -1.19 3.80
N THR A 382 13.17 -1.72 2.58
CA THR A 382 13.02 -3.15 2.23
C THR A 382 13.73 -4.14 3.15
N PRO A 383 14.97 -3.89 3.63
CA PRO A 383 15.66 -4.86 4.49
C PRO A 383 14.98 -5.14 5.84
N LEU A 384 14.02 -4.31 6.27
CA LEU A 384 13.27 -4.51 7.50
C LEU A 384 11.82 -4.96 7.24
N ASP A 385 11.34 -5.00 5.99
CA ASP A 385 9.93 -5.24 5.69
C ASP A 385 9.45 -6.63 6.11
N ALA A 386 10.25 -7.68 5.89
CA ALA A 386 9.91 -9.03 6.35
C ALA A 386 9.76 -9.07 7.87
N ARG A 387 10.64 -8.38 8.61
CA ARG A 387 10.54 -8.28 10.07
C ARG A 387 9.31 -7.47 10.48
N ARG A 388 9.02 -6.34 9.84
CA ARG A 388 7.79 -5.57 10.10
C ARG A 388 6.53 -6.41 9.91
N GLN A 389 6.48 -7.20 8.83
CA GLN A 389 5.35 -8.09 8.53
C GLN A 389 5.18 -9.17 9.60
N GLU A 390 6.28 -9.79 10.05
CA GLU A 390 6.26 -10.78 11.14
C GLU A 390 5.69 -10.16 12.43
N ILE A 391 6.22 -9.01 12.85
CA ILE A 391 5.77 -8.37 14.10
C ILE A 391 4.33 -7.88 13.96
N LEU A 392 3.94 -7.35 12.80
CA LEU A 392 2.56 -6.91 12.55
C LEU A 392 1.59 -8.09 12.61
N SER A 393 1.94 -9.24 12.03
CA SER A 393 1.12 -10.45 12.12
C SER A 393 0.95 -10.93 13.56
N ILE A 394 2.00 -10.84 14.38
CA ILE A 394 1.92 -11.17 15.81
C ILE A 394 1.02 -10.17 16.53
N ALA A 395 1.18 -8.87 16.26
CA ALA A 395 0.33 -7.83 16.85
C ALA A 395 -1.15 -8.02 16.52
N MET A 396 -1.47 -8.39 15.27
CA MET A 396 -2.84 -8.68 14.86
C MET A 396 -3.43 -9.90 15.57
N LYS A 397 -2.59 -10.91 15.86
CA LYS A 397 -3.00 -12.09 16.64
C LYS A 397 -3.18 -11.76 18.13
N ASP A 398 -2.28 -10.97 18.71
CA ASP A 398 -2.39 -10.54 20.11
C ASP A 398 -3.68 -9.75 20.34
N ILE A 399 -4.10 -8.93 19.37
CA ILE A 399 -5.41 -8.27 19.40
C ILE A 399 -6.54 -9.29 19.42
N ASP A 400 -6.51 -10.31 18.55
CA ASP A 400 -7.54 -11.35 18.54
C ASP A 400 -7.62 -12.09 19.88
N ASP A 401 -6.49 -12.43 20.48
CA ASP A 401 -6.41 -13.13 21.76
C ASP A 401 -6.94 -12.25 22.91
N GLN A 402 -6.66 -10.94 22.88
CA GLN A 402 -7.21 -9.96 23.84
C GLN A 402 -8.72 -9.79 23.68
N VAL A 403 -9.23 -9.73 22.45
CA VAL A 403 -10.68 -9.65 22.17
C VAL A 403 -11.36 -10.96 22.56
N ALA A 404 -10.74 -12.10 22.31
CA ALA A 404 -11.27 -13.41 22.67
C ALA A 404 -11.42 -13.57 24.19
N SER A 405 -10.39 -13.14 24.94
CA SER A 405 -10.34 -13.19 26.41
C SER A 405 -11.06 -12.04 27.12
N PHE A 406 -11.61 -11.08 26.37
CA PHE A 406 -12.35 -9.95 26.94
C PHE A 406 -13.54 -10.41 27.79
N THR A 407 -13.67 -9.81 28.97
CA THR A 407 -14.80 -9.96 29.88
C THR A 407 -15.28 -8.59 30.34
N LEU A 408 -16.58 -8.45 30.53
CA LEU A 408 -17.21 -7.19 30.96
C LEU A 408 -16.67 -6.64 32.30
N ASP A 409 -16.12 -7.51 33.16
CA ASP A 409 -15.53 -7.13 34.45
C ASP A 409 -14.13 -6.51 34.35
N LYS A 410 -13.59 -6.37 33.14
CA LYS A 410 -12.27 -5.77 32.85
C LYS A 410 -12.37 -4.69 31.75
N PRO A 411 -13.02 -3.55 32.01
CA PRO A 411 -13.26 -2.51 31.00
C PRO A 411 -11.96 -1.90 30.43
N GLU A 412 -10.86 -1.93 31.18
CA GLU A 412 -9.56 -1.43 30.73
C GLU A 412 -9.02 -2.20 29.52
N ALA A 413 -9.38 -3.48 29.36
CA ALA A 413 -8.94 -4.30 28.23
C ALA A 413 -9.51 -3.76 26.90
N ALA A 414 -10.78 -3.33 26.87
CA ALA A 414 -11.38 -2.75 25.67
C ALA A 414 -10.68 -1.44 25.27
N LYS A 415 -10.31 -0.62 26.26
CA LYS A 415 -9.55 0.61 26.02
C LYS A 415 -8.15 0.32 25.48
N GLN A 416 -7.43 -0.64 26.07
CA GLN A 416 -6.09 -1.05 25.61
C GLN A 416 -6.11 -1.54 24.16
N ILE A 417 -7.12 -2.35 23.79
CA ILE A 417 -7.29 -2.81 22.41
C ILE A 417 -7.57 -1.62 21.47
N GLY A 418 -8.39 -0.65 21.90
CA GLY A 418 -8.68 0.57 21.14
C GLY A 418 -7.43 1.42 20.90
N ASP A 419 -6.66 1.69 21.96
CA ASP A 419 -5.42 2.47 21.92
C ASP A 419 -4.37 1.81 21.02
N LEU A 420 -4.25 0.47 21.10
CA LEU A 420 -3.38 -0.31 20.22
C LEU A 420 -3.79 -0.19 18.75
N CYS A 421 -5.09 -0.31 18.46
CA CYS A 421 -5.60 -0.16 17.11
C CYS A 421 -5.31 1.23 16.51
N ASP A 422 -5.42 2.28 17.32
CA ASP A 422 -5.04 3.63 16.87
C ASP A 422 -3.53 3.72 16.60
N GLN A 423 -2.69 3.18 17.49
CA GLN A 423 -1.24 3.16 17.30
C GLN A 423 -0.82 2.39 16.03
N LEU A 424 -1.43 1.24 15.75
CA LEU A 424 -1.20 0.49 14.52
C LEU A 424 -1.60 1.28 13.27
N GLY A 425 -2.68 2.06 13.34
CA GLY A 425 -3.11 2.94 12.26
C GLY A 425 -2.13 4.07 11.91
N TYR A 426 -1.29 4.48 12.86
CA TYR A 426 -0.30 5.56 12.68
C TYR A 426 1.13 5.06 12.38
N LEU A 427 1.33 3.75 12.19
CA LEU A 427 2.64 3.21 11.85
C LEU A 427 3.18 3.79 10.53
N ARG A 428 4.44 4.20 10.54
CA ARG A 428 5.13 4.74 9.37
C ARG A 428 5.49 3.64 8.38
N ASN A 429 5.62 3.98 7.10
CA ASN A 429 6.09 3.09 6.05
C ASN A 429 5.29 1.77 5.91
N LEU A 430 4.04 1.73 6.38
CA LEU A 430 3.12 0.68 5.96
C LEU A 430 2.73 0.92 4.49
N GLY A 431 2.81 -0.13 3.67
CA GLY A 431 2.23 -0.14 2.33
C GLY A 431 0.71 -0.03 2.38
N GLU A 432 0.11 0.33 1.25
CA GLU A 432 -1.32 0.64 1.15
C GLU A 432 -2.22 -0.55 1.55
N GLU A 433 -1.84 -1.75 1.11
CA GLU A 433 -2.53 -3.00 1.47
C GLU A 433 -2.47 -3.28 2.97
N GLN A 434 -1.31 -3.09 3.61
CA GLN A 434 -1.19 -3.30 5.06
C GLN A 434 -2.00 -2.28 5.85
N ARG A 435 -2.03 -1.01 5.43
CA ARG A 435 -2.87 0.00 6.09
C ARG A 435 -4.34 -0.36 6.02
N THR A 436 -4.79 -0.84 4.87
CA THR A 436 -6.17 -1.30 4.67
C THR A 436 -6.47 -2.50 5.58
N THR A 437 -5.57 -3.47 5.60
CA THR A 437 -5.68 -4.68 6.43
C THR A 437 -5.76 -4.34 7.93
N VAL A 438 -4.92 -3.43 8.41
CA VAL A 438 -4.95 -2.96 9.81
C VAL A 438 -6.25 -2.25 10.13
N ARG A 439 -6.71 -1.35 9.25
CA ARG A 439 -7.96 -0.62 9.42
C ARG A 439 -9.16 -1.56 9.53
N GLU A 440 -9.30 -2.47 8.57
CA GLU A 440 -10.41 -3.44 8.54
C GLU A 440 -10.38 -4.36 9.76
N LYS A 441 -9.20 -4.82 10.16
CA LYS A 441 -9.03 -5.62 11.38
C LYS A 441 -9.51 -4.85 12.61
N CYS A 442 -9.07 -3.61 12.77
CA CYS A 442 -9.41 -2.78 13.92
C CYS A 442 -10.89 -2.40 13.95
N GLU A 443 -11.52 -2.20 12.79
CA GLU A 443 -12.96 -2.00 12.68
C GLU A 443 -13.73 -3.27 13.12
N ALA A 444 -13.36 -4.43 12.61
CA ALA A 444 -13.98 -5.72 12.99
C ALA A 444 -13.81 -6.03 14.49
N VAL A 445 -12.65 -5.72 15.06
CA VAL A 445 -12.35 -5.87 16.49
C VAL A 445 -13.26 -4.97 17.33
N ARG A 446 -13.42 -3.70 16.95
CA ARG A 446 -14.33 -2.77 17.63
C ARG A 446 -15.77 -3.26 17.59
N THR A 447 -16.25 -3.73 16.44
CA THR A 447 -17.58 -4.35 16.32
C THR A 447 -17.74 -5.57 17.22
N THR A 448 -16.76 -6.47 17.24
CA THR A 448 -16.80 -7.69 18.06
C THR A 448 -16.82 -7.36 19.56
N LEU A 449 -16.02 -6.37 19.98
CA LEU A 449 -16.02 -5.90 21.37
C LEU A 449 -17.36 -5.28 21.76
N ASP A 450 -17.93 -4.42 20.91
CA ASP A 450 -19.24 -3.81 21.12
C ASP A 450 -20.34 -4.89 21.24
N GLU A 451 -20.32 -5.91 20.38
CA GLU A 451 -21.26 -7.04 20.45
C GLU A 451 -21.10 -7.85 21.75
N LYS A 452 -19.86 -8.22 22.13
CA LYS A 452 -19.59 -8.94 23.39
C LYS A 452 -20.02 -8.13 24.61
N GLN A 453 -19.73 -6.82 24.63
CA GLN A 453 -20.15 -5.92 25.70
C GLN A 453 -21.68 -5.86 25.78
N THR A 454 -22.35 -5.71 24.63
CA THR A 454 -23.81 -5.63 24.55
C THR A 454 -24.45 -6.92 25.06
N THR A 455 -24.06 -8.08 24.53
CA THR A 455 -24.64 -9.38 24.92
C THR A 455 -24.42 -9.68 26.40
N ALA A 456 -23.18 -9.57 26.89
CA ALA A 456 -22.88 -9.87 28.29
C ALA A 456 -23.58 -8.90 29.27
N ALA A 457 -23.70 -7.63 28.91
CA ALA A 457 -24.38 -6.64 29.74
C ALA A 457 -25.90 -6.85 29.75
N LEU A 458 -26.51 -7.15 28.60
CA LEU A 458 -27.94 -7.49 28.51
C LEU A 458 -28.26 -8.79 29.26
N GLU A 459 -27.39 -9.80 29.22
CA GLU A 459 -27.53 -11.01 30.03
C GLU A 459 -27.50 -10.70 31.53
N LYS A 460 -26.55 -9.85 31.97
CA LYS A 460 -26.50 -9.40 33.38
C LYS A 460 -27.76 -8.68 33.81
N VAL A 461 -28.28 -7.75 33.01
CA VAL A 461 -29.55 -7.05 33.30
C VAL A 461 -30.70 -8.05 33.34
N THR A 462 -30.85 -8.89 32.32
CA THR A 462 -31.93 -9.88 32.26
C THR A 462 -31.91 -10.82 33.46
N ALA A 463 -30.73 -11.35 33.82
CA ALA A 463 -30.56 -12.22 34.97
C ALA A 463 -30.87 -11.51 36.30
N ALA A 464 -30.46 -10.24 36.43
CA ALA A 464 -30.74 -9.45 37.62
C ALA A 464 -32.24 -9.20 37.83
N PHE A 465 -33.07 -9.21 36.79
CA PHE A 465 -34.52 -8.95 36.88
C PHE A 465 -35.40 -10.21 36.73
N ALA A 466 -34.86 -11.36 36.31
CA ALA A 466 -35.63 -12.56 35.94
C ALA A 466 -36.55 -13.12 37.04
N SER A 467 -36.20 -12.96 38.32
CA SER A 467 -36.98 -13.48 39.45
C SER A 467 -37.07 -12.50 40.61
N VAL A 468 -36.96 -11.20 40.32
CA VAL A 468 -37.05 -10.16 41.34
C VAL A 468 -38.50 -9.99 41.78
N GLU A 469 -38.71 -10.12 43.09
CA GLU A 469 -39.97 -9.76 43.74
C GLU A 469 -39.97 -8.28 44.16
N PRO A 470 -41.11 -7.58 44.00
CA PRO A 470 -41.31 -6.21 44.47
C PRO A 470 -40.91 -5.99 45.93
N GLY A 471 -40.27 -4.86 46.23
CA GLY A 471 -39.97 -4.45 47.62
C GLY A 471 -38.90 -5.26 48.35
N THR A 472 -38.18 -6.15 47.65
CA THR A 472 -37.07 -6.93 48.21
C THR A 472 -35.72 -6.23 48.05
N GLU A 473 -34.69 -6.66 48.80
CA GLU A 473 -33.30 -6.20 48.58
C GLU A 473 -32.79 -6.53 47.17
N GLN A 474 -33.28 -7.61 46.55
CA GLN A 474 -32.92 -7.98 45.18
C GLN A 474 -33.42 -6.93 44.17
N ALA A 475 -34.59 -6.33 44.40
CA ALA A 475 -35.11 -5.23 43.60
C ALA A 475 -34.22 -3.97 43.68
N LYS A 476 -33.65 -3.69 44.84
CA LYS A 476 -32.71 -2.58 45.03
C LYS A 476 -31.40 -2.84 44.30
N VAL A 477 -30.82 -4.03 44.45
CA VAL A 477 -29.58 -4.44 43.76
C VAL A 477 -29.76 -4.40 42.23
N ALA A 478 -30.90 -4.86 41.70
CA ALA A 478 -31.18 -4.82 40.26
C ALA A 478 -31.26 -3.37 39.73
N ARG A 479 -31.83 -2.44 40.49
CA ARG A 479 -31.84 -0.99 40.14
C ARG A 479 -30.46 -0.37 40.22
N GLU A 480 -29.67 -0.69 41.25
CA GLU A 480 -28.30 -0.21 41.38
C GLU A 480 -27.42 -0.68 40.22
N LEU A 481 -27.56 -1.94 39.78
CA LEU A 481 -26.91 -2.44 38.56
C LEU A 481 -27.20 -1.55 37.34
N CYS A 482 -28.46 -1.12 37.17
CA CYS A 482 -28.87 -0.25 36.07
C CYS A 482 -28.35 1.18 36.16
N SER A 483 -27.83 1.61 37.32
CA SER A 483 -27.13 2.89 37.46
C SER A 483 -25.62 2.77 37.21
N ASP A 484 -25.00 1.66 37.63
CA ASP A 484 -23.56 1.44 37.56
C ASP A 484 -23.12 0.89 36.19
N LEU A 485 -23.83 -0.10 35.66
CA LEU A 485 -23.43 -0.81 34.45
C LEU A 485 -23.30 0.08 33.20
N PRO A 486 -24.23 1.01 32.90
CA PRO A 486 -24.08 1.89 31.74
C PRO A 486 -22.82 2.76 31.79
N SER A 487 -22.37 3.16 32.98
CA SER A 487 -21.16 4.00 33.12
C SER A 487 -19.87 3.30 32.69
N LYS A 488 -19.91 1.98 32.54
CA LYS A 488 -18.78 1.12 32.16
C LYS A 488 -18.82 0.69 30.68
N LEU A 489 -19.81 1.16 29.94
CA LEU A 489 -20.07 0.78 28.54
C LEU A 489 -19.88 1.97 27.61
N SER A 490 -19.59 1.69 26.35
CA SER A 490 -19.49 2.69 25.28
C SER A 490 -20.38 2.33 24.10
N GLY A 491 -20.61 3.30 23.21
CA GLY A 491 -21.25 3.08 21.91
C GLY A 491 -22.62 2.42 22.00
N ASN A 492 -22.84 1.41 21.15
CA ASN A 492 -24.12 0.70 21.05
C ASN A 492 -24.48 -0.07 22.33
N ALA A 493 -23.48 -0.59 23.06
CA ALA A 493 -23.70 -1.33 24.30
C ALA A 493 -24.33 -0.44 25.38
N PHE A 494 -23.88 0.83 25.48
CA PHE A 494 -24.48 1.80 26.40
C PHE A 494 -25.98 2.01 26.08
N SER A 495 -26.31 2.32 24.83
CA SER A 495 -27.68 2.59 24.42
C SER A 495 -28.59 1.37 24.61
N ALA A 496 -28.14 0.18 24.23
CA ALA A 496 -28.91 -1.06 24.37
C ALA A 496 -29.20 -1.39 25.84
N VAL A 497 -28.19 -1.28 26.71
CA VAL A 497 -28.32 -1.58 28.15
C VAL A 497 -29.18 -0.53 28.85
N HIS A 498 -29.04 0.74 28.50
CA HIS A 498 -29.89 1.79 29.04
C HIS A 498 -31.37 1.54 28.72
N SER A 499 -31.69 1.20 27.46
CA SER A 499 -33.06 0.84 27.06
C SER A 499 -33.58 -0.41 27.78
N ALA A 500 -32.77 -1.47 27.91
CA ALA A 500 -33.16 -2.68 28.63
C ALA A 500 -33.44 -2.39 30.11
N CYS A 501 -32.59 -1.61 30.77
CA CYS A 501 -32.76 -1.17 32.14
C CYS A 501 -34.03 -0.36 32.37
N GLN A 502 -34.38 0.55 31.44
CA GLN A 502 -35.64 1.28 31.49
C GLN A 502 -36.84 0.32 31.43
N ILE A 503 -36.83 -0.61 30.46
CA ILE A 503 -37.92 -1.59 30.29
C ILE A 503 -38.11 -2.44 31.55
N GLU A 504 -37.03 -3.02 32.08
CA GLU A 504 -37.13 -3.91 33.25
C GLU A 504 -37.49 -3.15 34.54
N THR A 505 -36.99 -1.91 34.70
CA THR A 505 -37.38 -1.06 35.83
C THR A 505 -38.87 -0.69 35.77
N THR A 506 -39.40 -0.39 34.59
CA THR A 506 -40.84 -0.15 34.40
C THR A 506 -41.68 -1.39 34.70
N LYS A 507 -41.24 -2.58 34.28
CA LYS A 507 -41.92 -3.85 34.61
C LYS A 507 -41.94 -4.10 36.11
N LEU A 508 -40.82 -3.86 36.80
CA LEU A 508 -40.72 -4.01 38.26
C LEU A 508 -41.62 -3.01 38.99
N ALA A 509 -41.65 -1.74 38.57
CA ALA A 509 -42.54 -0.73 39.13
C ALA A 509 -44.03 -1.13 38.98
N LYS A 510 -44.41 -1.71 37.83
CA LYS A 510 -45.77 -2.22 37.64
C LYS A 510 -46.11 -3.37 38.60
N LYS A 511 -45.18 -4.30 38.84
CA LYS A 511 -45.37 -5.37 39.83
C LYS A 511 -45.45 -4.82 41.26
N GLU A 512 -44.69 -3.78 41.58
CA GLU A 512 -44.79 -3.07 42.86
C GLU A 512 -46.17 -2.43 43.05
N ASP A 513 -46.72 -1.79 42.01
CA ASP A 513 -48.06 -1.21 42.04
C ASP A 513 -49.15 -2.29 42.21
N GLU A 514 -49.02 -3.42 41.51
CA GLU A 514 -49.93 -4.58 41.64
C GLU A 514 -49.88 -5.18 43.06
N LEU A 515 -48.69 -5.30 43.66
CA LEU A 515 -48.52 -5.79 45.03
C LEU A 515 -49.12 -4.80 46.05
N ARG A 516 -48.89 -3.50 45.87
CA ARG A 516 -49.48 -2.44 46.72
C ARG A 516 -51.00 -2.50 46.66
N CYS A 517 -51.58 -2.60 45.47
CA CYS A 517 -53.01 -2.77 45.26
C CYS A 517 -53.54 -4.02 45.98
N THR A 518 -52.90 -5.18 45.80
CA THR A 518 -53.30 -6.43 46.45
C THR A 518 -53.30 -6.32 47.98
N ASN A 519 -52.23 -5.77 48.55
CA ASN A 519 -52.10 -5.56 50.00
C ASN A 519 -53.13 -4.56 50.52
N ALA A 520 -53.39 -3.48 49.78
CA ALA A 520 -54.38 -2.46 50.15
C ALA A 520 -55.82 -2.99 50.10
N LEU A 521 -56.16 -3.81 49.09
CA LEU A 521 -57.45 -4.47 49.02
C LEU A 521 -57.66 -5.40 50.22
N ALA A 522 -56.65 -6.21 50.57
CA ALA A 522 -56.69 -7.08 51.75
C ALA A 522 -56.82 -6.29 53.06
N ALA A 523 -56.16 -5.12 53.16
CA ALA A 523 -56.20 -4.24 54.32
C ALA A 523 -57.46 -3.34 54.38
N SER A 524 -58.22 -3.24 53.28
CA SER A 524 -59.36 -2.32 53.18
C SER A 524 -60.54 -2.68 54.08
N GLY A 525 -60.63 -3.93 54.54
CA GLY A 525 -61.71 -4.43 55.39
C GLY A 525 -63.07 -4.60 54.68
N ALA A 526 -63.15 -4.32 53.38
CA ALA A 526 -64.35 -4.46 52.58
C ALA A 526 -64.54 -5.89 52.02
N SER A 527 -65.80 -6.30 51.82
CA SER A 527 -66.12 -7.54 51.11
C SER A 527 -65.92 -7.39 49.60
N GLU A 528 -65.64 -8.49 48.90
CA GLU A 528 -65.44 -8.52 47.44
C GLU A 528 -66.63 -7.90 46.69
N ASP A 529 -67.86 -8.28 47.05
CA ASP A 529 -69.09 -7.71 46.48
C ASP A 529 -69.22 -6.19 46.67
N PHE A 530 -68.66 -5.65 47.77
CA PHE A 530 -68.71 -4.22 48.04
C PHE A 530 -67.66 -3.47 47.20
N LEU A 531 -66.47 -4.06 47.05
CA LEU A 531 -65.38 -3.50 46.25
C LEU A 531 -65.71 -3.41 44.74
N GLU A 532 -66.64 -4.23 44.25
CA GLU A 532 -67.16 -4.16 42.88
C GLU A 532 -68.23 -3.08 42.66
N THR A 533 -68.77 -2.48 43.74
CA THR A 533 -69.69 -1.33 43.61
C THR A 533 -68.93 -0.07 43.16
N THR A 534 -69.64 0.88 42.57
CA THR A 534 -69.03 2.06 41.92
C THR A 534 -69.19 3.34 42.74
N VAL A 535 -68.18 4.20 42.72
CA VAL A 535 -68.19 5.54 43.30
C VAL A 535 -68.10 6.61 42.21
N ALA A 536 -68.78 7.73 42.42
CA ALA A 536 -68.70 8.90 41.58
C ALA A 536 -67.30 9.54 41.65
N VAL A 537 -66.68 9.77 40.50
CA VAL A 537 -65.35 10.38 40.35
C VAL A 537 -65.49 11.63 39.51
N ALA A 538 -65.11 12.79 40.07
CA ALA A 538 -65.11 14.03 39.29
C ALA A 538 -64.06 13.99 38.17
N GLU A 539 -64.43 14.50 37.00
CA GLU A 539 -63.58 14.69 35.83
C GLU A 539 -63.65 16.14 35.37
N THR A 540 -62.73 16.57 34.51
CA THR A 540 -62.69 17.96 34.02
C THR A 540 -63.90 18.35 33.16
N SER A 541 -64.62 17.37 32.61
CA SER A 541 -65.79 17.56 31.75
C SER A 541 -67.09 16.96 32.30
N GLY A 542 -67.15 16.58 33.58
CA GLY A 542 -68.33 15.97 34.20
C GLY A 542 -68.00 15.01 35.33
N THR A 543 -68.82 13.99 35.53
CA THR A 543 -68.63 12.94 36.54
C THR A 543 -68.53 11.59 35.84
N SER A 544 -67.51 10.80 36.18
CA SER A 544 -67.37 9.39 35.78
C SER A 544 -67.67 8.47 36.96
N LYS A 545 -67.69 7.15 36.73
CA LYS A 545 -67.81 6.16 37.80
C LYS A 545 -66.67 5.17 37.75
N ALA A 546 -66.13 4.84 38.92
CA ALA A 546 -65.07 3.85 39.07
C ALA A 546 -65.44 2.83 40.16
N PRO A 547 -65.09 1.54 40.00
CA PRO A 547 -65.18 0.57 41.08
C PRO A 547 -64.46 1.04 42.35
N LEU A 548 -64.99 0.73 43.53
CA LEU A 548 -64.34 1.03 44.81
C LEU A 548 -62.96 0.35 44.92
N LYS A 549 -62.77 -0.84 44.34
CA LYS A 549 -61.45 -1.48 44.23
C LYS A 549 -60.41 -0.62 43.51
N ASP A 550 -60.83 0.11 42.47
CA ASP A 550 -59.90 0.97 41.71
C ASP A 550 -59.51 2.19 42.55
N LEU A 551 -60.43 2.71 43.37
CA LEU A 551 -60.17 3.77 44.34
C LEU A 551 -59.10 3.34 45.35
N VAL A 552 -59.25 2.14 45.93
CA VAL A 552 -58.28 1.56 46.89
C VAL A 552 -56.93 1.34 46.23
N CYS A 553 -56.91 0.75 45.04
CA CYS A 553 -55.66 0.43 44.34
C CYS A 553 -54.92 1.67 43.83
N LYS A 554 -55.62 2.63 43.23
CA LYS A 554 -55.01 3.90 42.78
C LYS A 554 -54.59 4.77 43.96
N GLY A 555 -55.34 4.73 45.06
CA GLY A 555 -54.94 5.30 46.35
C GLY A 555 -53.62 4.69 46.84
N ALA A 556 -53.53 3.36 46.91
CA ALA A 556 -52.36 2.64 47.40
C ALA A 556 -51.09 2.90 46.58
N VAL A 557 -51.20 3.01 45.25
CA VAL A 557 -50.07 3.41 44.38
C VAL A 557 -49.52 4.79 44.76
N ARG A 558 -50.38 5.68 45.26
CA ARG A 558 -50.02 7.02 45.77
C ARG A 558 -49.79 7.07 47.28
N GLU A 559 -49.60 5.92 47.91
CA GLU A 559 -49.37 5.80 49.36
C GLU A 559 -50.56 6.29 50.21
N ILE A 560 -51.76 6.33 49.63
CA ILE A 560 -53.01 6.66 50.31
C ILE A 560 -53.70 5.36 50.71
N ASN A 561 -53.83 5.13 52.02
CA ASN A 561 -54.51 3.95 52.53
C ASN A 561 -56.00 4.24 52.69
N VAL A 562 -56.84 3.43 52.04
CA VAL A 562 -58.30 3.53 52.10
C VAL A 562 -58.84 2.27 52.77
N SER A 563 -59.67 2.45 53.79
CA SER A 563 -60.33 1.35 54.50
C SER A 563 -61.81 1.67 54.71
N PHE A 564 -62.64 0.65 54.77
CA PHE A 564 -64.08 0.77 54.90
C PHE A 564 -64.55 0.09 56.17
N SER A 565 -65.55 0.68 56.82
CA SER A 565 -66.25 0.06 57.94
C SER A 565 -67.75 0.32 57.81
N SER A 566 -68.56 -0.69 58.08
CA SER A 566 -70.02 -0.55 58.11
C SER A 566 -70.48 -0.40 59.56
N SER A 567 -71.32 0.60 59.82
CA SER A 567 -72.00 0.74 61.13
C SER A 567 -73.52 0.85 60.91
N GLY A 568 -74.31 0.15 61.74
CA GLY A 568 -75.78 0.21 61.71
C GLY A 568 -76.51 -1.12 61.90
N MET A 569 -77.77 -1.04 62.37
CA MET A 569 -78.65 -2.20 62.62
C MET A 569 -79.70 -2.34 61.50
N LEU A 570 -79.60 -3.41 60.70
CA LEU A 570 -80.50 -4.00 59.68
C LEU A 570 -81.25 -3.12 58.65
N MET A 571 -81.62 -1.86 58.89
CA MET A 571 -82.28 -1.01 57.89
C MET A 571 -81.46 0.21 57.45
N TRP A 572 -80.53 0.73 58.27
CA TRP A 572 -79.71 1.90 57.94
C TRP A 572 -78.23 1.53 58.10
N LYS A 573 -77.60 1.00 57.05
CA LYS A 573 -76.16 0.72 57.05
C LYS A 573 -75.43 1.94 56.51
N THR A 574 -74.71 2.63 57.37
CA THR A 574 -73.82 3.72 56.95
C THR A 574 -72.46 3.12 56.63
N GLN A 575 -71.97 3.34 55.41
CA GLN A 575 -70.65 2.90 54.98
C GLN A 575 -69.65 4.03 55.21
N ALA A 576 -68.80 3.89 56.21
CA ALA A 576 -67.74 4.84 56.51
C ALA A 576 -66.46 4.46 55.75
N MET A 577 -65.80 5.46 55.17
CA MET A 577 -64.51 5.33 54.50
C MET A 577 -63.46 6.13 55.25
N THR A 578 -62.47 5.44 55.81
CA THR A 578 -61.33 6.04 56.48
C THR A 578 -60.15 6.11 55.52
N VAL A 579 -59.59 7.30 55.34
CA VAL A 579 -58.45 7.54 54.43
C VAL A 579 -57.25 8.07 55.21
N ARG A 580 -56.07 7.49 55.01
CA ARG A 580 -54.82 7.95 55.60
C ARG A 580 -53.82 8.32 54.50
N PHE A 581 -53.44 9.60 54.47
CA PHE A 581 -52.38 10.12 53.59
C PHE A 581 -51.00 9.99 54.28
N PRO A 582 -49.89 9.95 53.51
CA PRO A 582 -48.53 9.73 54.05
C PRO A 582 -48.06 10.75 55.09
N ASN A 583 -48.52 11.99 55.00
CA ASN A 583 -48.02 13.13 55.79
C ASN A 583 -49.03 13.66 56.82
N ASP A 584 -50.14 12.95 57.01
CA ASP A 584 -51.19 13.38 57.94
C ASP A 584 -51.18 12.54 59.21
N GLU A 585 -51.11 13.20 60.37
CA GLU A 585 -51.13 12.53 61.68
C GLU A 585 -52.49 11.87 61.96
N GLU A 586 -53.59 12.49 61.51
CA GLU A 586 -54.95 12.00 61.72
C GLU A 586 -55.60 11.54 60.40
N PRO A 587 -56.30 10.38 60.40
CA PRO A 587 -57.00 9.90 59.22
C PRO A 587 -58.22 10.78 58.91
N TRP A 588 -58.56 10.88 57.63
CA TRP A 588 -59.77 11.55 57.14
C TRP A 588 -60.93 10.58 57.20
N GLN A 589 -62.10 11.06 57.61
CA GLN A 589 -63.31 10.25 57.74
C GLN A 589 -64.38 10.73 56.77
N PHE A 590 -64.73 9.86 55.84
CA PHE A 590 -65.75 10.08 54.83
C PHE A 590 -66.91 9.10 55.04
N VAL A 591 -68.06 9.43 54.48
CA VAL A 591 -69.24 8.58 54.41
C VAL A 591 -69.61 8.37 52.95
N LEU A 592 -70.01 7.15 52.59
CA LEU A 592 -70.54 6.82 51.27
C LEU A 592 -72.07 6.89 51.32
N ASN A 593 -72.64 7.87 50.61
CA ASN A 593 -74.08 8.03 50.44
C ASN A 593 -74.50 7.40 49.10
N GLU A 594 -75.73 6.88 49.02
CA GLU A 594 -76.29 6.42 47.74
C GLU A 594 -76.34 7.59 46.74
N ASP A 595 -75.86 7.35 45.51
CA ASP A 595 -75.88 8.36 44.45
C ASP A 595 -77.15 8.24 43.61
N GLU A 596 -77.79 9.37 43.32
CA GLU A 596 -79.02 9.45 42.52
C GLU A 596 -78.74 9.49 41.01
N ASN A 597 -77.47 9.58 40.58
CA ASN A 597 -77.07 10.02 39.25
C ASN A 597 -76.24 9.02 38.40
N ASP A 598 -76.07 7.76 38.84
CA ASP A 598 -75.63 6.54 38.08
C ASP A 598 -74.51 5.73 38.76
N ALA A 599 -73.80 6.27 39.76
CA ALA A 599 -72.88 5.48 40.60
C ALA A 599 -73.64 4.79 41.75
N ASN A 600 -73.02 3.84 42.44
CA ASN A 600 -73.61 3.29 43.67
C ASN A 600 -73.41 4.24 44.86
N TRP A 601 -72.30 5.00 44.86
CA TRP A 601 -71.91 5.84 45.98
C TRP A 601 -71.39 7.22 45.55
N VAL A 602 -71.67 8.23 46.37
CA VAL A 602 -71.02 9.55 46.36
C VAL A 602 -70.35 9.80 47.71
N LEU A 603 -69.18 10.44 47.69
CA LEU A 603 -68.46 10.81 48.90
C LEU A 603 -69.14 11.98 49.62
N ALA A 604 -69.37 11.81 50.92
CA ALA A 604 -69.82 12.82 51.84
C ALA A 604 -68.91 12.88 53.07
N VAL A 605 -69.05 13.93 53.89
CA VAL A 605 -68.35 14.06 55.17
C VAL A 605 -69.33 14.48 56.24
N GLU A 606 -69.36 13.72 57.33
CA GLU A 606 -70.13 14.04 58.54
C GLU A 606 -69.21 14.36 59.73
N ASP A 607 -67.95 13.96 59.67
CA ASP A 607 -66.96 14.20 60.71
C ASP A 607 -66.48 15.67 60.70
N LYS A 608 -66.67 16.37 61.83
CA LYS A 608 -66.33 17.80 61.96
C LYS A 608 -64.85 18.08 61.69
N SER A 609 -63.96 17.19 62.13
CA SER A 609 -62.51 17.38 61.94
C SER A 609 -62.14 17.33 60.46
N THR A 610 -62.78 16.44 59.69
CA THR A 610 -62.59 16.29 58.25
C THR A 610 -63.19 17.47 57.48
N ILE A 611 -64.34 18.00 57.90
CA ILE A 611 -64.96 19.22 57.30
C ILE A 611 -64.03 20.43 57.45
N GLU A 612 -63.58 20.71 58.68
CA GLU A 612 -62.69 21.86 58.96
C GLU A 612 -61.37 21.77 58.17
N ARG A 613 -60.87 20.55 57.98
CA ARG A 613 -59.65 20.29 57.19
C ARG A 613 -59.87 20.50 55.69
N LEU A 614 -60.99 20.02 55.12
CA LEU A 614 -61.36 20.27 53.72
C LEU A 614 -61.48 21.78 53.44
N GLU A 615 -62.14 22.52 54.33
CA GLU A 615 -62.29 23.97 54.23
C GLU A 615 -60.93 24.69 54.29
N LYS A 616 -60.07 24.32 55.24
CA LYS A 616 -58.72 24.88 55.40
C LYS A 616 -57.85 24.65 54.16
N GLN A 617 -57.97 23.48 53.53
CA GLN A 617 -57.26 23.13 52.30
C GLN A 617 -57.96 23.63 51.03
N ARG A 618 -59.14 24.28 51.14
CA ARG A 618 -59.99 24.70 50.02
C ARG A 618 -60.31 23.57 49.05
N MET A 619 -60.38 22.34 49.55
CA MET A 619 -60.66 21.15 48.76
C MET A 619 -62.15 20.87 48.81
N ARG A 620 -62.77 20.71 47.63
CA ARG A 620 -64.18 20.31 47.52
C ARG A 620 -64.30 18.79 47.69
N ILE A 621 -65.36 18.32 48.35
CA ILE A 621 -65.54 16.89 48.62
C ILE A 621 -65.61 16.06 47.32
N GLU A 622 -66.19 16.65 46.28
CA GLU A 622 -66.43 16.01 44.99
C GLU A 622 -65.14 15.70 44.22
N ILE A 623 -64.05 16.42 44.50
CA ILE A 623 -62.74 16.19 43.85
C ILE A 623 -61.86 15.19 44.63
N VAL A 624 -62.28 14.75 45.82
CA VAL A 624 -61.49 13.83 46.66
C VAL A 624 -61.34 12.47 45.98
N SER A 625 -62.42 11.90 45.43
CA SER A 625 -62.35 10.65 44.65
C SER A 625 -61.50 10.83 43.38
N ALA A 626 -61.59 11.98 42.73
CA ALA A 626 -60.73 12.34 41.60
C ALA A 626 -59.25 12.36 41.98
N CYS A 627 -58.91 12.77 43.20
CA CYS A 627 -57.56 12.74 43.74
C CYS A 627 -57.04 11.35 44.08
N PHE A 628 -57.90 10.42 44.48
CA PHE A 628 -57.52 9.02 44.65
C PHE A 628 -57.28 8.34 43.31
N MET A 629 -58.11 8.62 42.31
CA MET A 629 -57.96 8.09 40.95
C MET A 629 -56.85 8.78 40.16
N GLY A 630 -56.57 10.04 40.51
CA GLY A 630 -55.64 10.97 39.86
C GLY A 630 -56.08 11.31 38.47
N SER A 631 -57.38 11.54 38.38
CA SER A 631 -57.93 12.33 37.31
C SER A 631 -57.27 13.72 37.33
N PRO A 632 -57.09 14.36 36.16
CA PRO A 632 -56.70 15.77 36.06
C PRO A 632 -57.58 16.70 36.91
N ALA A 633 -58.83 16.32 37.21
CA ALA A 633 -59.75 17.09 38.04
C ALA A 633 -59.36 17.18 39.53
N CYS A 634 -58.39 16.36 39.99
CA CYS A 634 -57.82 16.50 41.33
C CYS A 634 -57.13 17.86 41.56
N ARG A 635 -56.74 18.53 40.47
CA ARG A 635 -56.19 19.89 40.50
C ARG A 635 -57.15 20.84 39.78
N PRO A 636 -58.07 21.51 40.49
CA PRO A 636 -58.90 22.56 39.90
C PRO A 636 -58.07 23.77 39.47
#